data_AF-A0A160VTR7-F1
#
_entry.id   AF-A0A160VTR7-F1
#
_cell.length_a   1.000
_cell.length_b   1.000
_cell.length_c   1.000
_cell.angle_alpha   90.00
_cell.angle_beta   90.00
_cell.angle_gamma   90.00
#
_symmetry.space_group_name_H-M   'P 1'
#
loop_
_entity.id
_entity.type
_entity.pdbx_description
1 polymer ?
#
loop_
_entity_poly.entity_id
_entity_poly.type
_entity_poly.pdbx_seq_one_letter_code
_entity_poly.pdbx_strand_id
1 'polypeptide(L)'
;MGDYIVVLEAPIIVKDVRDVEEAIEVAANKVISALEKEKLDFVRVEIGYSKCPVCGAEFESAFVVGNVGLVGIYLTLKVFNAQSLEHAERIAKAVVGKALKKVPLKLYEIHELNNGGENGGVVAGEEAKEEFA
;
A
#
# COMPACT_ATOMS: atom_id res chain seq x y z
N MET A 1 13.20 -13.85 -15.37
CA MET A 1 12.05 -14.00 -14.46
C MET A 1 12.60 -13.88 -13.06
N GLY A 2 11.99 -13.06 -12.23
CA GLY A 2 12.42 -12.75 -10.87
C GLY A 2 11.26 -12.80 -9.89
N ASP A 3 11.59 -12.86 -8.62
CA ASP A 3 10.65 -12.71 -7.52
C ASP A 3 10.73 -11.27 -7.02
N TYR A 4 9.61 -10.70 -6.59
CA TYR A 4 9.54 -9.30 -6.19
C TYR A 4 8.75 -9.14 -4.90
N ILE A 5 9.15 -8.20 -4.05
CA ILE A 5 8.27 -7.63 -3.02
C ILE A 5 7.62 -6.40 -3.64
N VAL A 6 6.30 -6.35 -3.61
CA VAL A 6 5.54 -5.18 -4.04
C VAL A 6 4.80 -4.62 -2.84
N VAL A 7 4.85 -3.30 -2.68
CA VAL A 7 4.08 -2.55 -1.70
C VAL A 7 3.11 -1.66 -2.46
N LEU A 8 1.82 -1.87 -2.25
CA LEU A 8 0.76 -1.01 -2.79
C LEU A 8 0.19 -0.12 -1.70
N GLU A 9 -0.08 1.14 -2.03
CA GLU A 9 -0.84 2.05 -1.19
C GLU A 9 -2.32 2.05 -1.58
N ALA A 10 -3.19 1.94 -0.57
CA ALA A 10 -4.64 1.89 -0.71
C ALA A 10 -5.29 2.92 0.25
N PRO A 11 -6.02 3.93 -0.26
CA PRO A 11 -6.77 4.86 0.58
C PRO A 11 -8.12 4.27 0.98
N ILE A 12 -8.34 4.13 2.29
CA ILE A 12 -9.52 3.54 2.89
C ILE A 12 -10.35 4.60 3.59
N ILE A 13 -11.59 4.75 3.13
CA ILE A 13 -12.59 5.60 3.80
C ILE A 13 -13.37 4.76 4.80
N VAL A 14 -13.43 5.25 6.03
CA VAL A 14 -14.22 4.71 7.14
C VAL A 14 -15.20 5.77 7.65
N LYS A 15 -16.33 5.31 8.17
CA LYS A 15 -17.40 6.14 8.71
C LYS A 15 -17.64 5.73 10.16
N ASP A 16 -18.26 6.64 10.90
CA ASP A 16 -18.70 6.42 12.28
C ASP A 16 -17.50 6.17 13.21
N VAL A 17 -16.46 6.99 13.06
CA VAL A 17 -15.21 6.94 13.85
C VAL A 17 -15.05 8.23 14.65
N ARG A 18 -14.53 8.15 15.88
CA ARG A 18 -14.38 9.27 16.82
C ARG A 18 -13.04 9.97 16.71
N ASP A 19 -11.99 9.20 16.47
CA ASP A 19 -10.60 9.64 16.46
C ASP A 19 -9.78 8.86 15.43
N VAL A 20 -8.49 9.22 15.34
CA VAL A 20 -7.55 8.67 14.37
C VAL A 20 -7.27 7.20 14.68
N GLU A 21 -7.11 6.83 15.95
CA GLU A 21 -6.83 5.45 16.33
C GLU A 21 -8.00 4.51 15.95
N GLU A 22 -9.25 4.90 16.21
CA GLU A 22 -10.43 4.13 15.82
C GLU A 22 -10.54 4.05 14.29
N ALA A 23 -10.23 5.12 13.56
CA ALA A 23 -10.24 5.12 12.11
C ALA A 23 -9.24 4.10 11.53
N ILE A 24 -8.04 4.04 12.08
CA ILE A 24 -6.99 3.10 11.69
C ILE A 24 -7.44 1.66 11.94
N GLU A 25 -7.94 1.35 13.13
CA GLU A 25 -8.39 0.00 13.49
C GLU A 25 -9.52 -0.48 12.56
N VAL A 26 -10.54 0.36 12.35
CA VAL A 26 -11.67 0.05 11.47
C VAL A 26 -11.20 -0.14 10.03
N ALA A 27 -10.27 0.69 9.55
CA ALA A 27 -9.72 0.59 8.19
C ALA A 27 -8.93 -0.71 7.98
N ALA A 28 -8.02 -1.03 8.91
CA ALA A 28 -7.22 -2.25 8.87
C ALA A 28 -8.10 -3.50 8.87
N ASN A 29 -9.05 -3.58 9.81
CA ASN A 29 -9.99 -4.70 9.91
C ASN A 29 -10.84 -4.88 8.64
N LYS A 30 -11.29 -3.77 8.05
CA LYS A 30 -12.04 -3.79 6.78
C LYS A 30 -11.21 -4.35 5.63
N VAL A 31 -9.93 -3.99 5.55
CA VAL A 31 -9.00 -4.48 4.53
C VAL A 31 -8.67 -5.96 4.75
N ILE A 32 -8.29 -6.36 5.96
CA ILE A 32 -8.02 -7.76 6.32
C ILE A 32 -9.21 -8.64 5.98
N SER A 33 -10.42 -8.24 6.41
CA SER A 33 -11.65 -8.97 6.11
C SER A 33 -11.95 -9.07 4.60
N ALA A 34 -11.56 -8.07 3.81
CA ALA A 34 -11.72 -8.10 2.36
C ALA A 34 -10.71 -9.06 1.70
N LEU A 35 -9.47 -9.08 2.18
CA LEU A 35 -8.41 -9.97 1.70
C LEU A 35 -8.72 -11.44 2.04
N GLU A 36 -9.15 -11.73 3.25
CA GLU A 36 -9.51 -13.09 3.71
C GLU A 36 -10.63 -13.70 2.85
N LYS A 37 -11.64 -12.91 2.47
CA LYS A 37 -12.74 -13.37 1.59
C LYS A 37 -12.27 -13.84 0.23
N GLU A 38 -11.18 -13.26 -0.28
CA GLU A 38 -10.55 -13.62 -1.55
C GLU A 38 -9.36 -14.58 -1.36
N LYS A 39 -9.14 -15.10 -0.14
CA LYS A 39 -8.03 -16.01 0.22
C LYS A 39 -6.65 -15.37 0.00
N LEU A 40 -6.52 -14.10 0.38
CA LEU A 40 -5.31 -13.29 0.26
C LEU A 40 -4.70 -12.96 1.64
N ASP A 41 -4.78 -13.86 2.61
CA ASP A 41 -4.25 -13.73 3.97
C ASP A 41 -2.71 -13.61 4.03
N PHE A 42 -2.02 -13.93 2.93
CA PHE A 42 -0.58 -13.73 2.78
C PHE A 42 -0.17 -12.27 2.52
N VAL A 43 -1.12 -11.38 2.22
CA VAL A 43 -0.86 -9.95 2.02
C VAL A 43 -0.74 -9.29 3.39
N ARG A 44 0.41 -8.68 3.67
CA ARG A 44 0.62 -7.96 4.94
C ARG A 44 -0.01 -6.58 4.84
N VAL A 45 -0.71 -6.18 5.90
CA VAL A 45 -1.43 -4.92 6.00
C VAL A 45 -0.72 -4.06 7.03
N GLU A 46 -0.27 -2.88 6.61
CA GLU A 46 0.50 -1.95 7.43
C GLU A 46 -0.07 -0.52 7.27
N ILE A 47 0.10 0.33 8.28
CA ILE A 47 -0.35 1.72 8.20
C ILE A 47 0.67 2.50 7.36
N GLY A 48 0.19 3.27 6.40
CA GLY A 48 1.05 4.12 5.59
C GLY A 48 1.55 5.35 6.35
N TYR A 49 2.52 6.06 5.79
CA TYR A 49 3.02 7.32 6.34
C TYR A 49 2.89 8.43 5.30
N SER A 50 2.47 9.59 5.76
CA SER A 50 2.33 10.80 4.98
C SER A 50 3.28 11.88 5.48
N LYS A 51 3.69 12.78 4.58
CA LYS A 51 4.47 13.97 4.95
C LYS A 51 3.56 15.17 5.07
N CYS A 52 3.70 15.90 6.17
CA CYS A 52 3.02 17.17 6.34
C CYS A 52 3.52 18.14 5.26
N PRO A 53 2.63 18.70 4.41
CA PRO A 53 3.05 19.57 3.31
C PRO A 53 3.62 20.92 3.79
N VAL A 54 3.45 21.26 5.08
CA VAL A 54 3.88 22.55 5.64
C VAL A 54 5.26 22.43 6.30
N CYS A 55 5.45 21.44 7.17
CA CYS A 55 6.69 21.30 7.96
C CYS A 55 7.54 20.08 7.57
N GLY A 56 7.03 19.21 6.70
CA GLY A 56 7.73 18.00 6.26
C GLY A 56 7.75 16.85 7.28
N ALA A 57 7.17 17.03 8.47
CA ALA A 57 7.09 15.97 9.48
C ALA A 57 6.29 14.77 8.97
N GLU A 58 6.75 13.57 9.29
CA GLU A 58 6.04 12.33 8.98
C GLU A 58 4.96 12.07 10.03
N PHE A 59 3.82 11.57 9.56
CA PHE A 59 2.72 11.15 10.41
C PHE A 59 2.05 9.92 9.80
N GLU A 60 1.39 9.12 10.63
CA GLU A 60 0.56 8.02 10.15
C GLU A 60 -0.45 8.56 9.14
N SER A 61 -0.59 7.92 7.98
CA SER A 61 -1.50 8.33 6.90
C SER A 61 -2.95 8.17 7.33
N ALA A 62 -3.42 8.95 8.31
CA ALA A 62 -4.75 8.88 8.86
C ALA A 62 -5.23 10.29 9.21
N PHE A 63 -6.45 10.60 8.79
CA PHE A 63 -7.05 11.92 8.97
C PHE A 63 -8.56 11.79 9.17
N VAL A 64 -9.10 12.51 10.15
CA VAL A 64 -10.52 12.44 10.53
C VAL A 64 -11.16 13.82 10.44
N VAL A 65 -12.33 13.89 9.79
CA VAL A 65 -13.18 15.09 9.70
C VAL A 65 -14.61 14.72 10.07
N GLY A 66 -15.14 15.33 11.13
CA GLY A 66 -16.40 14.88 11.71
C GLY A 66 -16.27 13.43 12.15
N ASN A 67 -17.17 12.56 11.67
CA ASN A 67 -17.13 11.12 11.97
C ASN A 67 -16.64 10.28 10.77
N VAL A 68 -15.85 10.88 9.87
CA VAL A 68 -15.33 10.21 8.67
C VAL A 68 -13.81 10.21 8.71
N GLY A 69 -13.20 9.04 8.54
CA GLY A 69 -11.76 8.84 8.48
C GLY A 69 -11.28 8.48 7.08
N LEU A 70 -10.11 8.99 6.70
CA LEU A 70 -9.35 8.56 5.54
C LEU A 70 -8.01 8.00 6.02
N VAL A 71 -7.73 6.73 5.69
CA VAL A 71 -6.53 6.01 6.13
C VAL A 71 -5.80 5.44 4.91
N GLY A 72 -4.53 5.81 4.73
CA GLY A 72 -3.60 5.20 3.78
C GLY A 72 -3.03 3.90 4.37
N ILE A 73 -3.24 2.80 3.66
CA ILE A 73 -2.78 1.47 4.05
C ILE A 73 -1.78 0.95 3.03
N TYR A 74 -0.67 0.40 3.52
CA TYR A 74 0.30 -0.33 2.73
C TYR A 74 -0.05 -1.82 2.70
N LEU A 75 0.02 -2.39 1.50
CA LEU A 75 -0.30 -3.78 1.20
C LEU A 75 0.94 -4.43 0.60
N THR A 76 1.65 -5.19 1.43
CA THR A 76 2.92 -5.81 1.07
C THR A 76 2.69 -7.26 0.68
N LEU A 77 3.12 -7.65 -0.52
CA LEU A 77 3.01 -9.02 -1.01
C LEU A 77 4.19 -9.42 -1.89
N LYS A 78 4.49 -10.73 -1.89
CA LYS A 78 5.49 -11.32 -2.77
C LYS A 78 4.84 -11.74 -4.08
N VAL A 79 5.45 -11.36 -5.20
CA VAL A 79 5.09 -11.79 -6.55
C VAL A 79 6.19 -12.68 -7.07
N PHE A 80 5.85 -13.93 -7.38
CA PHE A 80 6.81 -14.92 -7.86
C PHE A 80 6.83 -15.00 -9.39
N ASN A 81 7.99 -15.29 -9.96
CA ASN A 81 8.18 -15.56 -11.39
C ASN A 81 7.67 -14.45 -12.34
N ALA A 82 7.77 -13.18 -11.97
CA ALA A 82 7.41 -12.07 -12.86
C ALA A 82 8.52 -11.83 -13.90
N GLN A 83 8.13 -11.25 -15.05
CA GLN A 83 9.08 -10.99 -16.16
C GLN A 83 9.85 -9.68 -16.01
N SER A 84 9.30 -8.74 -15.24
CA SER A 84 9.86 -7.40 -14.97
C SER A 84 9.17 -6.78 -13.75
N LEU A 85 9.69 -5.66 -13.26
CA LEU A 85 9.05 -4.83 -12.21
C LEU A 85 7.61 -4.44 -12.60
N GLU A 86 7.39 -3.97 -13.83
CA GLU A 86 6.05 -3.62 -14.33
C GLU A 86 5.09 -4.81 -14.35
N HIS A 87 5.60 -6.00 -14.72
CA HIS A 87 4.78 -7.20 -14.71
C HIS A 87 4.42 -7.59 -13.26
N ALA A 88 5.36 -7.48 -12.32
CA ALA A 88 5.11 -7.73 -10.91
C ALA A 88 4.09 -6.75 -10.32
N GLU A 89 4.18 -5.46 -10.65
CA GLU A 89 3.18 -4.46 -10.26
C GLU A 89 1.79 -4.80 -10.79
N ARG A 90 1.67 -5.16 -12.09
CA ARG A 90 0.38 -5.55 -12.69
C ARG A 90 -0.21 -6.77 -12.01
N ILE A 91 0.61 -7.79 -11.69
CA ILE A 91 0.17 -8.97 -10.94
C ILE A 91 -0.32 -8.55 -9.56
N ALA A 92 0.46 -7.77 -8.81
CA ALA A 92 0.10 -7.30 -7.48
C ALA A 92 -1.24 -6.54 -7.47
N LYS A 93 -1.40 -5.56 -8.37
CA LYS A 93 -2.65 -4.80 -8.53
C LYS A 93 -3.82 -5.69 -8.91
N ALA A 94 -3.62 -6.66 -9.82
CA ALA A 94 -4.67 -7.58 -10.24
C ALA A 94 -5.10 -8.55 -9.14
N VAL A 95 -4.17 -9.00 -8.28
CA VAL A 95 -4.44 -9.88 -7.15
C VAL A 95 -5.19 -9.12 -6.06
N VAL A 96 -4.61 -8.03 -5.54
CA VAL A 96 -5.20 -7.23 -4.46
C VAL A 96 -6.50 -6.56 -4.89
N GLY A 97 -6.59 -6.13 -6.15
CA GLY A 97 -7.78 -5.49 -6.71
C GLY A 97 -9.03 -6.38 -6.72
N LYS A 98 -8.90 -7.72 -6.62
CA LYS A 98 -10.03 -8.63 -6.45
C LYS A 98 -10.76 -8.39 -5.12
N ALA A 99 -9.99 -8.17 -4.04
CA ALA A 99 -10.52 -7.86 -2.72
C ALA A 99 -10.98 -6.41 -2.62
N LEU A 100 -10.24 -5.49 -3.24
CA LEU A 100 -10.43 -4.05 -3.10
C LEU A 100 -10.98 -3.36 -4.37
N LYS A 101 -12.06 -3.92 -4.95
CA LYS A 101 -12.60 -3.54 -6.27
C LYS A 101 -12.91 -2.05 -6.50
N LYS A 102 -13.15 -1.27 -5.45
CA LYS A 102 -13.51 0.16 -5.52
C LYS A 102 -12.46 1.08 -4.87
N VAL A 103 -11.29 0.54 -4.54
CA VAL A 103 -10.20 1.28 -3.92
C VAL A 103 -9.12 1.49 -4.98
N PRO A 104 -8.68 2.73 -5.24
CA PRO A 104 -7.58 2.97 -6.15
C PRO A 104 -6.28 2.46 -5.51
N LEU A 105 -5.54 1.60 -6.22
CA LEU A 105 -4.25 1.08 -5.75
C LEU A 105 -3.11 1.81 -6.45
N LYS A 106 -2.20 2.37 -5.67
CA LYS A 106 -0.98 3.02 -6.17
C LYS A 106 0.23 2.16 -5.84
N LEU A 107 1.21 2.07 -6.73
CA LEU A 107 2.50 1.49 -6.37
C LEU A 107 3.20 2.44 -5.39
N TYR A 108 3.64 1.91 -4.25
CA TYR A 108 4.47 2.65 -3.30
C TYR A 108 5.95 2.29 -3.51
N GLU A 109 6.24 0.99 -3.49
CA GLU A 109 7.60 0.48 -3.57
C GLU A 109 7.64 -0.92 -4.20
N ILE A 110 8.72 -1.22 -4.91
CA ILE A 110 8.97 -2.55 -5.45
C ILE A 110 10.46 -2.91 -5.37
N HIS A 111 10.74 -4.13 -4.91
CA HIS A 111 12.10 -4.68 -4.81
C HIS A 111 12.20 -6.03 -5.50
N GLU A 112 13.28 -6.25 -6.24
CA GLU A 112 13.62 -7.60 -6.73
C GLU A 112 14.28 -8.42 -5.62
N LEU A 113 13.77 -9.63 -5.41
CA LEU A 113 14.34 -10.64 -4.54
C LEU A 113 15.35 -11.47 -5.35
N ASN A 114 16.62 -11.09 -5.29
CA ASN A 114 17.68 -12.00 -5.72
C ASN A 114 17.81 -13.14 -4.70
N ASN A 115 18.11 -14.36 -5.15
CA ASN A 115 18.32 -15.58 -4.35
C ASN A 115 19.53 -15.48 -3.37
N GLY A 116 19.59 -14.46 -2.51
CA GLY A 116 20.65 -14.28 -1.51
C GLY A 116 21.13 -12.84 -1.24
N GLY A 117 20.42 -11.78 -1.67
CA GLY A 117 20.82 -10.41 -1.30
C GLY A 117 19.85 -9.34 -1.78
N GLU A 118 19.45 -8.45 -0.86
CA GLU A 118 18.68 -7.23 -1.14
C GLU A 118 19.56 -6.28 -1.96
N ASN A 119 19.25 -6.09 -3.24
CA ASN A 119 19.85 -5.05 -4.05
C ASN A 119 18.79 -4.51 -5.00
N GLY A 120 18.48 -3.21 -4.86
CA GLY A 120 17.61 -2.46 -5.77
C GLY A 120 16.14 -2.43 -5.36
N GLY A 121 15.80 -1.47 -4.50
CA GLY A 121 14.42 -0.98 -4.36
C GLY A 121 14.19 0.24 -5.22
N VAL A 122 13.04 0.31 -5.86
CA VAL A 122 12.59 1.53 -6.54
C VAL A 122 11.36 2.01 -5.78
N VAL A 123 11.48 3.17 -5.14
CA VAL A 123 10.33 3.86 -4.54
C VAL A 123 9.65 4.64 -5.66
N ALA A 124 8.33 4.50 -5.83
CA ALA A 124 7.54 5.17 -6.88
C ALA A 124 7.49 6.71 -6.76
N GLY A 125 8.36 7.32 -5.95
CA GLY A 125 8.54 8.76 -5.78
C GLY A 125 9.95 9.28 -6.06
N GLU A 126 10.93 8.43 -6.42
CA GLU A 126 12.26 8.90 -6.82
C GLU A 126 12.31 9.37 -8.28
N GLU A 127 11.51 8.78 -9.17
CA GLU A 127 11.39 9.23 -10.57
C GLU A 127 10.86 10.67 -10.70
N ALA A 128 10.04 11.12 -9.75
CA ALA A 128 9.45 12.47 -9.79
C ALA A 128 10.42 13.59 -9.35
N LYS A 129 11.59 13.26 -8.79
CA LYS A 129 12.58 14.28 -8.37
C LYS A 129 13.50 14.73 -9.50
N GLU A 130 13.68 13.93 -10.56
CA GLU A 130 14.56 14.29 -11.68
C GLU A 130 13.89 15.19 -12.73
N GLU A 131 12.55 15.26 -12.78
CA GLU A 131 11.83 16.14 -13.73
C GLU A 131 11.67 17.59 -13.24
N PHE A 132 12.03 17.91 -11.99
CA PHE A 132 11.90 19.26 -11.40
C PHE A 132 13.23 19.86 -10.91
N ALA A 133 14.37 19.30 -11.32
CA ALA A 133 15.71 19.86 -11.07
C ALA A 133 16.14 20.84 -12.17
#